data_AF-A0A564GSE7-F1
#
_entry.id   AF-A0A564GSE7-F1
#
_cell.length_a   1.000
_cell.length_b   1.000
_cell.length_c   1.000
_cell.angle_alpha   90.00
_cell.angle_beta   90.00
_cell.angle_gamma   90.00
#
_symmetry.space_group_name_H-M   'P 1'
#
loop_
_entity.id
_entity.type
_entity.pdbx_description
1 polymer ?
#
loop_
_entity_poly.entity_id
_entity_poly.type
_entity_poly.pdbx_seq_one_letter_code
_entity_poly.pdbx_strand_id
1 'polypeptide(L)'
;MPFVHPLFKAGSLPWTIEFKESVFPITFSIEVRNKVADYFIDDYPQKLATMLERLPDIIKGDAFRNEMARFIPQDVQERTLHKEKFFVFLTAEITGLLQQVQRDFQGNSASEF
;
A
#
# COMPACT_ATOMS: atom_id res chain seq x y z
N MET A 1 -4.71 -22.24 -52.47
CA MET A 1 -5.96 -22.65 -51.79
C MET A 1 -5.58 -23.56 -50.63
N PRO A 2 -6.21 -23.52 -49.43
CA PRO A 2 -7.26 -22.61 -48.96
C PRO A 2 -7.14 -22.12 -47.47
N PHE A 3 -7.98 -21.13 -47.11
CA PHE A 3 -8.83 -20.99 -45.88
C PHE A 3 -8.19 -20.97 -44.45
N VAL A 4 -8.53 -20.16 -43.43
CA VAL A 4 -9.35 -18.95 -43.13
C VAL A 4 -8.90 -18.42 -41.76
N HIS A 5 -9.15 -17.14 -41.47
CA HIS A 5 -9.06 -16.45 -40.18
C HIS A 5 -9.72 -17.15 -38.97
N PRO A 6 -9.30 -16.73 -37.76
CA PRO A 6 -10.23 -15.99 -36.90
C PRO A 6 -9.76 -14.56 -36.63
N LEU A 7 -10.69 -13.61 -36.80
CA LEU A 7 -10.61 -12.27 -36.24
C LEU A 7 -10.43 -12.34 -34.71
N PHE A 8 -9.38 -11.70 -34.20
CA PHE A 8 -9.40 -11.12 -32.86
C PHE A 8 -8.92 -9.67 -32.96
N LYS A 9 -9.86 -8.76 -33.24
CA LYS A 9 -9.72 -7.37 -32.84
C LYS A 9 -10.15 -7.27 -31.38
N ALA A 10 -9.16 -7.21 -30.49
CA ALA A 10 -9.29 -6.57 -29.18
C ALA A 10 -8.08 -5.62 -29.14
N GLY A 11 -8.26 -4.32 -29.38
CA GLY A 11 -8.83 -3.47 -28.36
C GLY A 11 -7.72 -3.12 -27.39
N SER A 12 -7.02 -2.02 -27.66
CA SER A 12 -6.06 -1.40 -26.75
C SER A 12 -6.67 -1.29 -25.35
N LEU A 13 -6.04 -1.93 -24.37
CA LEU A 13 -6.25 -1.64 -22.96
C LEU A 13 -4.96 -1.00 -22.43
N PRO A 14 -4.98 0.30 -22.07
CA PRO A 14 -3.77 1.09 -21.80
C PRO A 14 -3.13 0.84 -20.42
N TRP A 15 -3.43 -0.28 -19.76
CA TRP A 15 -3.06 -0.51 -18.35
C TRP A 15 -2.33 -1.82 -18.08
N THR A 16 -1.57 -2.36 -19.04
CA THR A 16 -0.65 -3.47 -18.74
C THR A 16 0.51 -2.91 -17.92
N ILE A 17 0.38 -2.95 -16.60
CA ILE A 17 1.42 -2.54 -15.65
C ILE A 17 2.53 -3.59 -15.70
N GLU A 18 3.60 -3.30 -16.45
CA GLU A 18 4.89 -3.97 -16.26
C GLU A 18 5.43 -3.58 -14.87
N PHE A 19 5.48 -4.54 -13.96
CA PHE A 19 6.06 -4.39 -12.62
C PHE A 19 7.59 -4.22 -12.75
N LYS A 20 8.04 -2.99 -13.03
CA LYS A 20 9.46 -2.63 -12.91
C LYS A 20 9.73 -2.21 -11.47
N GLU A 21 10.51 -3.02 -10.76
CA GLU A 21 10.95 -2.89 -9.36
C GLU A 21 11.51 -1.50 -8.97
N SER A 22 11.80 -0.62 -9.93
CA SER A 22 12.41 0.70 -9.69
C SER A 22 11.45 1.90 -9.77
N VAL A 23 10.18 1.70 -10.14
CA VAL A 23 9.18 2.79 -10.30
C VAL A 23 8.24 2.91 -9.10
N PHE A 24 8.14 1.84 -8.30
CA PHE A 24 7.22 1.74 -7.18
C PHE A 24 7.29 2.86 -6.11
N PRO A 25 8.47 3.29 -5.64
CA PRO A 25 8.51 4.27 -4.55
C PRO A 25 8.08 5.67 -5.01
N ILE A 26 8.42 6.08 -6.25
CA ILE A 26 8.15 7.44 -6.73
C ILE A 26 6.66 7.62 -7.09
N THR A 27 6.05 6.63 -7.74
CA THR A 27 4.63 6.71 -8.12
C THR A 27 3.72 6.69 -6.90
N PHE A 28 4.05 5.89 -5.88
CA PHE A 28 3.25 5.80 -4.66
C PHE A 28 3.14 7.15 -3.93
N SER A 29 4.24 7.88 -3.79
CA SER A 29 4.27 9.17 -3.08
C SER A 29 3.50 10.27 -3.79
N ILE A 30 3.51 10.28 -5.13
CA ILE A 30 2.75 11.24 -5.94
C ILE A 30 1.25 10.99 -5.78
N GLU A 31 0.82 9.73 -5.79
CA GLU A 31 -0.61 9.39 -5.67
C GLU A 31 -1.17 9.70 -4.27
N VAL A 32 -0.38 9.48 -3.21
CA VAL A 32 -0.81 9.84 -1.85
C VAL A 32 -0.99 11.35 -1.70
N ARG A 33 -0.07 12.16 -2.24
CA ARG A 33 -0.18 13.63 -2.22
C ARG A 33 -1.41 14.13 -2.97
N ASN A 34 -1.65 13.60 -4.16
CA ASN A 34 -2.83 13.96 -4.95
C ASN A 34 -4.11 13.62 -4.21
N LYS A 35 -4.20 12.41 -3.63
CA LYS A 35 -5.37 12.01 -2.82
C LYS A 35 -5.58 12.92 -1.61
N VAL A 36 -4.52 13.29 -0.89
CA VAL A 36 -4.63 14.20 0.28
C VAL A 36 -5.16 15.57 -0.14
N ALA A 37 -4.70 16.09 -1.28
CA ALA A 37 -5.22 17.34 -1.84
C ALA A 37 -6.67 17.21 -2.32
N ASP A 38 -7.01 16.13 -3.04
CA ASP A 38 -8.35 15.86 -3.57
C ASP A 38 -9.40 15.72 -2.45
N TYR A 39 -9.02 15.12 -1.33
CA TYR A 39 -9.89 14.93 -0.16
C TYR A 39 -9.85 16.09 0.84
N PHE A 40 -9.13 17.17 0.55
CA PHE A 40 -8.98 18.34 1.44
C PHE A 40 -8.61 17.96 2.88
N ILE A 41 -7.63 17.08 3.06
CA ILE A 41 -7.21 16.62 4.39
C ILE A 41 -6.13 17.57 4.94
N ASP A 42 -6.57 18.60 5.65
CA ASP A 42 -5.70 19.69 6.12
C ASP A 42 -4.65 19.27 7.17
N ASP A 43 -4.96 18.28 8.00
CA ASP A 43 -4.11 17.81 9.12
C ASP A 43 -3.49 16.43 8.85
N TYR A 44 -3.30 16.07 7.58
CA TYR A 44 -2.77 14.76 7.19
C TYR A 44 -1.44 14.38 7.88
N PRO A 45 -0.42 15.27 7.98
CA PRO A 45 0.83 14.94 8.68
C PRO A 45 0.61 14.56 10.15
N GLN A 46 -0.31 15.25 10.84
CA GLN A 46 -0.67 14.98 12.23
C GLN A 46 -1.41 13.65 12.34
N LYS A 47 -2.38 13.39 11.45
CA LYS A 47 -3.08 12.09 11.40
C LYS A 47 -2.12 10.93 11.15
N LEU A 48 -1.13 11.12 10.26
CA LEU A 48 -0.11 10.13 9.96
C LEU A 48 0.78 9.85 11.18
N ALA A 49 1.21 10.88 11.89
CA ALA A 49 1.98 10.73 13.13
C ALA A 49 1.19 9.96 14.20
N THR A 50 -0.06 10.36 14.46
CA THR A 50 -0.94 9.65 15.40
C THR A 50 -1.21 8.21 14.98
N MET A 51 -1.33 7.93 13.67
CA MET A 51 -1.50 6.57 13.17
C MET A 51 -0.26 5.72 13.41
N LEU A 52 0.94 6.26 13.15
CA LEU A 52 2.21 5.58 13.41
C LEU A 52 2.37 5.17 14.88
N GLU A 53 1.94 6.02 15.81
CA GLU A 53 1.96 5.72 17.26
C GLU A 53 1.01 4.57 17.63
N ARG A 54 -0.18 4.52 17.02
CA ARG A 54 -1.23 3.55 17.35
C ARG A 54 -1.09 2.23 16.59
N LEU A 55 -0.33 2.22 15.50
CA LEU A 55 -0.24 1.09 14.57
C LEU A 55 0.16 -0.24 15.24
N PRO A 56 1.16 -0.30 16.14
CA PRO A 56 1.54 -1.57 16.77
C PRO A 56 0.41 -2.20 17.58
N ASP A 57 -0.37 -1.37 18.28
CA ASP A 57 -1.50 -1.85 19.10
C ASP A 57 -2.67 -2.30 18.23
N ILE A 58 -2.94 -1.59 17.13
CA ILE A 58 -3.95 -1.98 16.14
C ILE A 58 -3.62 -3.36 15.56
N ILE A 59 -2.39 -3.56 15.08
CA ILE A 59 -1.96 -4.81 14.43
C ILE A 59 -1.98 -5.99 15.40
N LYS A 60 -1.60 -5.75 16.66
CA LYS A 60 -1.58 -6.80 17.69
C LYS A 60 -2.98 -7.15 18.20
N GLY A 61 -3.91 -6.21 18.14
CA GLY A 61 -5.26 -6.35 18.67
C GLY A 61 -6.13 -7.38 17.94
N ASP A 62 -7.07 -7.97 18.68
CA ASP A 62 -7.96 -9.01 18.18
C ASP A 62 -8.88 -8.52 17.06
N ALA A 63 -9.27 -7.25 17.08
CA ALA A 63 -10.10 -6.65 16.03
C ALA A 63 -9.43 -6.78 14.65
N PHE A 64 -8.15 -6.42 14.54
CA PHE A 64 -7.40 -6.55 13.29
C PHE A 64 -7.26 -8.02 12.88
N ARG A 65 -6.88 -8.90 13.82
CA ARG A 65 -6.75 -10.35 13.56
C ARG A 65 -8.04 -10.96 13.02
N ASN A 66 -9.17 -10.63 13.65
CA ASN A 66 -10.48 -11.13 13.28
C ASN A 66 -10.92 -10.64 11.89
N GLU A 67 -10.63 -9.39 11.54
CA GLU A 67 -10.93 -8.90 10.19
C GLU A 67 -10.03 -9.60 9.16
N MET A 68 -8.72 -9.69 9.39
CA MET A 68 -7.80 -10.34 8.45
C MET A 68 -8.15 -11.82 8.23
N ALA A 69 -8.56 -12.54 9.28
CA ALA A 69 -8.96 -13.94 9.20
C ALA A 69 -10.19 -14.18 8.30
N ARG A 70 -11.03 -13.17 8.06
CA ARG A 70 -12.17 -13.27 7.13
C ARG A 70 -11.76 -13.23 5.66
N PHE A 71 -10.62 -12.61 5.36
CA PHE A 71 -10.15 -12.39 3.99
C PHE A 71 -9.00 -13.32 3.59
N ILE A 72 -8.35 -13.99 4.56
CA ILE A 72 -7.20 -14.85 4.31
C ILE A 72 -7.62 -16.33 4.42
N PRO A 73 -7.30 -17.20 3.44
CA PRO A 73 -7.54 -18.65 3.54
C PRO A 73 -6.87 -19.29 4.77
N GLN A 74 -7.49 -20.31 5.35
CA GLN A 74 -7.05 -20.92 6.61
C GLN A 74 -5.60 -21.43 6.58
N ASP A 75 -5.18 -22.08 5.50
CA ASP A 75 -3.81 -22.58 5.30
C ASP A 75 -2.77 -21.45 5.28
N VAL A 76 -3.14 -20.27 4.77
CA VAL A 76 -2.30 -19.07 4.79
C VAL A 76 -2.27 -18.48 6.20
N GLN A 77 -3.38 -18.47 6.94
CA GLN A 77 -3.43 -18.00 8.33
C GLN A 77 -2.48 -18.79 9.23
N GLU A 78 -2.42 -20.12 9.08
CA GLU A 78 -1.53 -20.99 9.86
C GLU A 78 -0.03 -20.65 9.68
N ARG A 79 0.33 -20.15 8.50
CA ARG A 79 1.70 -19.74 8.15
C ARG A 79 1.98 -18.27 8.49
N THR A 80 0.95 -17.47 8.74
CA THR A 80 1.04 -16.02 8.95
C THR A 80 0.38 -15.57 10.26
N LEU A 81 -0.94 -15.36 10.29
CA LEU A 81 -1.70 -14.82 11.42
C LEU A 81 -1.60 -15.64 12.72
N HIS A 82 -1.21 -16.92 12.65
CA HIS A 82 -0.94 -17.77 13.82
C HIS A 82 0.53 -17.75 14.28
N LYS A 83 1.38 -16.91 13.67
CA LYS A 83 2.79 -16.77 14.03
C LYS A 83 3.05 -15.39 14.61
N GLU A 84 3.47 -15.32 15.86
CA GLU A 84 3.78 -14.03 16.52
C GLU A 84 4.82 -13.21 15.75
N LYS A 85 5.88 -13.87 15.24
CA LYS A 85 6.92 -13.24 14.41
C LYS A 85 6.36 -12.56 13.16
N PHE A 86 5.26 -13.04 12.61
CA PHE A 86 4.62 -12.42 11.45
C PHE A 86 4.05 -11.05 11.80
N PHE A 87 3.51 -10.84 13.01
CA PHE A 87 3.00 -9.53 13.43
C PHE A 87 4.14 -8.54 13.70
N VAL A 88 5.28 -9.02 14.19
CA VAL A 88 6.49 -8.20 14.32
C VAL A 88 6.94 -7.71 12.93
N PHE A 89 7.03 -8.64 11.97
CA PHE A 89 7.35 -8.32 10.59
C PHE A 89 6.34 -7.34 9.98
N LEU A 90 5.05 -7.66 10.03
CA LEU A 90 3.98 -6.84 9.47
C LEU A 90 3.96 -5.42 10.06
N THR A 91 4.19 -5.30 11.38
CA THR A 91 4.29 -4.00 12.04
C THR A 91 5.46 -3.20 11.48
N ALA A 92 6.64 -3.83 11.33
CA ALA A 92 7.83 -3.18 10.78
C ALA A 92 7.61 -2.72 9.34
N GLU A 93 7.05 -3.57 8.48
CA GLU A 93 6.78 -3.25 7.07
C GLU A 93 5.81 -2.07 6.93
N ILE A 94 4.66 -2.11 7.61
CA ILE A 94 3.66 -1.04 7.50
C ILE A 94 4.21 0.26 8.10
N THR A 95 4.94 0.18 9.21
CA THR A 95 5.62 1.35 9.80
C THR A 95 6.60 1.96 8.79
N GLY A 96 7.41 1.14 8.13
CA GLY A 96 8.37 1.61 7.12
C GLY A 96 7.70 2.32 5.94
N LEU A 97 6.60 1.77 5.44
CA LEU A 97 5.81 2.38 4.36
C LEU A 97 5.22 3.74 4.78
N LEU A 98 4.61 3.82 5.97
CA LEU A 98 4.04 5.07 6.47
C LEU A 98 5.11 6.13 6.79
N GLN A 99 6.27 5.71 7.29
CA GLN A 99 7.42 6.60 7.49
C GLN A 99 8.00 7.09 6.15
N GLN A 100 7.96 6.28 5.09
CA GLN A 100 8.34 6.73 3.75
C GLN A 100 7.42 7.86 3.30
N VAL A 101 6.10 7.67 3.42
CA VAL A 101 5.13 8.73 3.13
C VAL A 101 5.42 9.98 3.96
N GLN A 102 5.69 9.84 5.25
CA GLN A 102 6.01 10.96 6.13
C GLN A 102 7.23 11.74 5.62
N ARG A 103 8.31 11.04 5.25
CA ARG A 103 9.51 11.65 4.66
C ARG A 103 9.21 12.35 3.35
N ASP A 104 8.40 11.72 2.50
CA ASP A 104 8.06 12.30 1.21
C ASP A 104 7.34 13.63 1.40
N PHE A 105 6.41 13.73 2.37
CA PHE A 105 5.73 14.98 2.71
C PHE A 105 6.68 16.04 3.29
N GLN A 106 7.64 15.65 4.13
CA GLN A 106 8.60 16.57 4.77
C GLN A 106 9.72 17.04 3.83
N GLY A 107 10.17 16.18 2.91
CA GLY A 107 11.30 16.41 2.01
C GLY A 107 11.07 17.49 0.94
N ASN A 108 9.85 17.99 0.80
CA ASN A 108 9.51 19.09 -0.11
C ASN A 108 9.37 20.45 0.60
N SER A 109 9.57 20.50 1.93
CA SER A 109 9.54 21.74 2.71
C SER A 109 10.93 22.37 2.89
N ALA A 110 11.99 21.69 2.42
CA ALA A 110 13.39 22.07 2.66
C ALA A 110 14.13 22.52 1.38
N SER A 111 13.41 22.87 0.31
CA SER A 111 14.02 23.30 -0.96
C SER A 111 13.35 24.56 -1.51
N GLU A 112 13.23 25.60 -0.68
CA GLU A 112 13.02 26.99 -1.11
C GLU A 112 13.71 27.94 -0.13
N PHE A 113 15.05 27.97 -0.13
CA PHE A 113 15.86 29.09 0.37
C PHE A 113 17.16 29.19 -0.42
#